data_AF-A0A3C0FJ89-F1
#
_entry.id   AF-A0A3C0FJ89-F1
#
_cell.length_a   1.000
_cell.length_b   1.000
_cell.length_c   1.000
_cell.angle_alpha   90.00
_cell.angle_beta   90.00
_cell.angle_gamma   90.00
#
_symmetry.space_group_name_H-M   'P 1'
#
loop_
_entity.id
_entity.type
_entity.pdbx_description
1 polymer ?
#
loop_
_entity_poly.entity_id
_entity_poly.type
_entity_poly.pdbx_seq_one_letter_code
_entity_poly.pdbx_strand_id
1 'polypeptide(L)' 'IAGNRGQVNYSASKAGIIGAVKSLALELAKRKITVNAVAPGIIETQMTKDLPEDEVKAMIP' A
#
# COMPACT_ATOMS: atom_id res chain seq x y z
N ILE A 1 -0.34 6.86 2.92
CA ILE A 1 -0.49 6.49 1.50
C ILE A 1 -0.81 7.78 0.74
N ALA A 2 -0.12 8.08 -0.36
CA ALA A 2 -0.22 9.40 -1.00
C ALA A 2 -1.53 9.61 -1.79
N GLY A 3 -2.25 8.51 -2.11
CA GLY A 3 -3.39 8.56 -3.02
C GLY A 3 -2.92 8.75 -4.47
N ASN A 4 -3.73 8.29 -5.43
CA ASN A 4 -3.40 8.46 -6.84
C ASN A 4 -4.66 8.84 -7.64
N ARG A 5 -4.51 9.77 -8.60
CA ARG A 5 -5.62 10.24 -9.45
C ARG A 5 -6.15 9.07 -10.27
N GLY A 6 -7.47 8.94 -10.36
CA GLY A 6 -8.11 7.80 -11.06
C GLY A 6 -8.15 6.49 -10.26
N GLN A 7 -7.56 6.46 -9.05
CA GLN A 7 -7.49 5.26 -8.21
C GLN A 7 -8.15 5.48 -6.85
N VAL A 8 -9.31 6.16 -6.81
CA VAL A 8 -10.02 6.47 -5.54
C VAL A 8 -10.39 5.20 -4.78
N ASN A 9 -10.95 4.21 -5.47
CA ASN A 9 -11.30 2.90 -4.91
C ASN A 9 -10.07 2.17 -4.33
N TYR A 10 -8.98 2.10 -5.10
CA TYR A 10 -7.75 1.44 -4.69
C TYR A 10 -7.11 2.19 -3.50
N SER A 11 -7.01 3.51 -3.58
CA SER A 11 -6.46 4.37 -2.51
C SER A 11 -7.25 4.22 -1.21
N ALA A 12 -8.59 4.24 -1.28
CA ALA A 12 -9.45 4.01 -0.12
C ALA A 12 -9.24 2.62 0.48
N SER A 13 -9.22 1.57 -0.35
CA SER A 13 -9.00 0.19 0.12
C SER A 13 -7.64 0.03 0.82
N LYS A 14 -6.55 0.60 0.24
CA LYS A 14 -5.20 0.48 0.80
C LYS A 14 -4.99 1.36 2.03
N ALA A 15 -5.64 2.52 2.12
CA ALA A 15 -5.72 3.28 3.36
C ALA A 15 -6.47 2.50 4.46
N GLY A 16 -7.56 1.81 4.08
CA GLY A 16 -8.32 0.93 4.97
C GLY A 16 -7.47 -0.18 5.59
N ILE A 17 -6.60 -0.82 4.80
CA ILE A 17 -5.64 -1.82 5.31
C ILE A 17 -4.73 -1.23 6.39
N ILE A 18 -4.23 0.00 6.22
CA ILE A 18 -3.40 0.65 7.23
C ILE A 18 -4.19 0.89 8.53
N GLY A 19 -5.45 1.32 8.41
CA GLY A 19 -6.34 1.46 9.57
C GLY A 19 -6.58 0.13 10.28
N ALA A 20 -6.86 -0.93 9.53
CA ALA A 20 -7.06 -2.28 10.06
C ALA A 20 -5.81 -2.80 10.80
N VAL A 21 -4.61 -2.62 10.23
CA VAL A 21 -3.35 -3.01 10.87
C VAL A 21 -3.17 -2.29 12.21
N LYS A 22 -3.43 -0.98 12.27
CA LYS A 22 -3.32 -0.22 13.52
C LYS A 22 -4.30 -0.71 14.60
N SER A 23 -5.56 -1.01 14.24
CA SER A 23 -6.55 -1.55 15.18
C SER A 23 -6.16 -2.94 15.68
N LEU A 24 -5.85 -3.85 14.75
CA LEU A 24 -5.51 -5.24 15.05
C LEU A 24 -4.22 -5.36 15.87
N ALA A 25 -3.24 -4.49 15.64
CA ALA A 25 -2.03 -4.45 16.46
C ALA A 25 -2.35 -4.24 17.95
N LEU A 26 -3.31 -3.38 18.28
CA LEU A 26 -3.73 -3.12 19.66
C LEU A 26 -4.55 -4.29 20.23
N GLU A 27 -5.48 -4.84 19.45
CA GLU A 27 -6.33 -5.96 19.87
C GLU A 27 -5.53 -7.23 20.17
N LEU A 28 -4.50 -7.50 19.37
CA LEU A 28 -3.71 -8.73 19.46
C LEU A 28 -2.45 -8.59 20.33
N ALA A 29 -2.11 -7.38 20.80
CA ALA A 29 -0.94 -7.14 21.65
C ALA A 29 -0.92 -8.01 22.91
N LYS A 30 -2.08 -8.24 23.55
CA LYS A 30 -2.20 -9.10 24.75
C LYS A 30 -1.78 -10.56 24.48
N ARG A 31 -1.86 -11.00 23.23
CA ARG A 31 -1.45 -12.34 22.78
C ARG A 31 -0.01 -12.37 22.28
N LYS A 32 0.75 -11.28 22.42
CA LYS A 32 2.12 -11.10 21.90
C LYS A 32 2.21 -11.31 20.37
N ILE A 33 1.15 -10.94 19.65
CA ILE A 33 1.14 -11.01 18.18
C ILE A 33 1.32 -9.60 17.63
N THR A 34 2.27 -9.43 16.72
CA THR A 34 2.51 -8.18 16.01
C THR A 34 1.73 -8.16 14.70
N VAL A 35 1.17 -7.00 14.33
CA VAL A 35 0.51 -6.81 13.03
C VAL A 35 1.16 -5.63 12.32
N ASN A 36 1.60 -5.84 11.08
CA ASN A 36 2.30 -4.85 10.28
C ASN A 36 1.78 -4.88 8.84
N ALA A 37 1.98 -3.79 8.11
CA ALA A 37 1.75 -3.71 6.67
C ALA A 37 3.00 -3.22 5.96
N VAL A 38 3.24 -3.74 4.76
CA VAL A 38 4.19 -3.19 3.80
C VAL A 38 3.40 -2.42 2.76
N ALA A 39 3.86 -1.21 2.43
CA ALA A 39 3.32 -0.41 1.33
C ALA A 39 4.35 -0.39 0.20
N PRO A 40 4.23 -1.31 -0.79
CA PRO A 40 5.19 -1.37 -1.89
C PRO A 40 5.16 -0.09 -2.71
N GLY A 41 6.33 0.31 -3.22
CA GLY A 41 6.43 1.23 -4.34
C GLY A 41 6.11 0.53 -5.66
N ILE A 42 6.69 1.01 -6.75
CA ILE A 42 6.54 0.37 -8.06
C ILE A 42 7.45 -0.87 -8.10
N ILE A 43 6.86 -2.03 -8.42
CA ILE A 43 7.54 -3.33 -8.46
C ILE A 43 7.33 -3.95 -9.84
N GLU A 44 8.37 -4.55 -10.41
CA GLU A 44 8.27 -5.28 -11.67
C GLU A 44 7.41 -6.53 -11.51
N THR A 45 6.24 -6.52 -12.15
CA THR A 45 5.24 -7.60 -12.13
C THR A 45 4.44 -7.56 -13.42
N GLN A 46 3.60 -8.57 -13.67
CA GLN A 46 2.66 -8.53 -14.80
C GLN A 46 1.73 -7.29 -14.78
N MET A 47 1.37 -6.76 -13.61
CA MET A 47 0.52 -5.57 -13.49
C MET A 47 1.21 -4.27 -13.92
N THR A 48 2.54 -4.24 -13.93
CA THR A 48 3.33 -3.03 -14.21
C THR A 48 3.99 -3.04 -15.58
N LYS A 49 3.83 -4.13 -16.36
CA LYS A 49 4.45 -4.31 -17.68
C LYS A 49 4.11 -3.23 -18.70
N ASP A 50 2.87 -2.76 -18.68
CA ASP A 50 2.38 -1.79 -19.67
C ASP A 50 2.42 -0.34 -19.15
N LEU A 51 3.03 -0.12 -17.98
CA LEU A 51 3.19 1.23 -17.45
C LEU A 51 4.30 1.96 -18.21
N PRO A 52 4.12 3.24 -18.57
CA PRO A 52 5.17 4.03 -19.21
C PRO A 52 6.42 4.13 -18.30
N GLU A 53 7.55 3.57 -18.73
CA GLU A 53 8.76 3.51 -17.91
C GLU A 53 9.28 4.89 -17.49
N ASP A 54 9.16 5.89 -18.37
CA ASP A 54 9.65 7.24 -18.11
C ASP A 54 8.84 7.95 -17.02
N GLU A 55 7.51 7.75 -17.00
CA GLU A 55 6.64 8.27 -15.94
C GLU A 55 6.89 7.53 -14.62
N VAL A 56 7.11 6.22 -14.68
CA VAL A 56 7.42 5.38 -13.52
C VAL A 56 8.74 5.79 -12.87
N LYS A 57 9.80 6.02 -13.65
CA LYS A 57 11.12 6.45 -13.14
C LYS A 57 11.05 7.81 -12.44
N ALA A 58 10.23 8.73 -12.94
CA ALA A 58 10.03 10.04 -12.31
C ALA A 58 9.31 9.98 -10.96
N MET A 59 8.60 8.89 -10.64
CA MET A 59 7.91 8.69 -9.37
C MET A 59 8.75 8.00 -8.29
N ILE A 60 9.94 7.50 -8.63
CA ILE A 60 10.88 6.90 -7.67
C ILE A 60 11.68 8.05 -7.02
N PRO A 61 11.58 8.26 -5.70
CA PRO A 61 12.35 9.27 -5.00
C PRO A 61 13.85 8.96 -4.96
#